data_AF-A0A7S3RG08-F1
#
_entry.id   AF-A0A7S3RG08-F1
#
_cell.length_a   1.000
_cell.length_b   1.000
_cell.length_c   1.000
_cell.angle_alpha   90.00
_cell.angle_beta   90.00
_cell.angle_gamma   90.00
#
_symmetry.space_group_name_H-M   'P 1'
#
loop_
_entity.id
_entity.type
_entity.pdbx_description
1 polymer ?
#
loop_
_entity_poly.entity_id
_entity_poly.type
_entity_poly.pdbx_seq_one_letter_code
_entity_poly.pdbx_strand_id
1 'polypeptide(L)'
;KVPKAQVRSASSAATLRSTLSEAKKQDDSVDPALYAQYFSFCTMKGPDGQKIALRNRDKVVKTLHDLNSKVATPICRKFGLRFSFFSEHHCQAKKAGVTVKEPMRLRKKNADGEEIEELRHLVTIRLRLRVHPTKGDPHKDFISRGTQMAVLLHELCHLKHMNHGKGFMLFLREIFAHAKTLGIFNPAELSNEIPSPWPWEQAIFRTGGDVEEEELLRLFAEDVAARKAKEAAKAATEGAEQPEAAEAHP
;
A
#
# COMPACT_ATOMS: atom_id res chain seq x y z
N LYS A 1 5.47 -61.55 31.06
CA LYS A 1 6.01 -60.43 31.89
C LYS A 1 6.17 -59.21 30.99
N VAL A 2 5.40 -58.14 31.22
CA VAL A 2 5.54 -56.84 30.55
C VAL A 2 5.32 -55.76 31.62
N PRO A 3 6.25 -54.83 31.86
CA PRO A 3 6.04 -53.77 32.85
C PRO A 3 5.24 -52.61 32.27
N LYS A 4 4.22 -52.16 33.00
CA LYS A 4 3.64 -50.82 32.79
C LYS A 4 4.65 -49.77 33.28
N ALA A 5 4.84 -48.71 32.51
CA ALA A 5 5.46 -47.47 32.99
C ALA A 5 4.54 -46.29 32.65
N GLN A 6 4.14 -45.55 33.69
CA GLN A 6 3.29 -44.36 33.59
C GLN A 6 3.89 -43.30 34.52
N VAL A 7 4.65 -42.33 33.99
CA VAL A 7 5.03 -41.11 34.72
C VAL A 7 4.91 -39.90 33.79
N ARG A 8 4.53 -38.78 34.42
CA ARG A 8 4.10 -37.50 33.82
C ARG A 8 5.28 -36.65 33.36
N SER A 9 5.04 -35.75 32.40
CA SER A 9 5.85 -34.53 32.21
C SER A 9 4.96 -33.31 32.09
N ALA A 10 4.86 -32.52 33.16
CA ALA A 10 4.04 -31.30 33.24
C ALA A 10 4.75 -30.06 32.66
N SER A 11 5.66 -30.25 31.71
CA SER A 11 6.59 -29.22 31.22
C SER A 11 5.97 -28.22 30.22
N SER A 12 5.00 -28.65 29.41
CA SER A 12 4.43 -27.83 28.31
C SER A 12 3.69 -26.56 28.78
N ALA A 13 2.93 -26.66 29.88
CA ALA A 13 2.04 -25.58 30.32
C ALA A 13 2.79 -24.37 30.93
N ALA A 14 3.98 -24.56 31.49
CA ALA A 14 4.79 -23.48 32.05
C ALA A 14 5.36 -22.58 30.94
N THR A 15 5.91 -23.19 29.87
CA THR A 15 6.48 -22.47 28.71
C THR A 15 5.40 -21.69 27.93
N LEU A 16 4.19 -22.25 27.80
CA LEU A 16 3.06 -21.55 27.19
C LEU A 16 2.54 -20.38 28.05
N ARG A 17 2.60 -20.46 29.39
CA ARG A 17 2.27 -19.32 30.25
C ARG A 17 3.38 -18.26 30.25
N SER A 18 4.66 -18.65 30.17
CA SER A 18 5.80 -17.74 30.06
C SER A 18 5.65 -16.83 28.84
N THR A 19 5.48 -17.43 27.66
CA THR A 19 5.35 -16.72 26.38
C THR A 19 4.09 -15.84 26.29
N LEU A 20 2.99 -16.24 26.92
CA LEU A 20 1.79 -15.39 27.08
C LEU A 20 1.98 -14.24 28.08
N SER A 21 2.88 -14.38 29.07
CA SER A 21 3.19 -13.32 30.04
C SER A 21 4.17 -12.28 29.48
N GLU A 22 5.12 -12.70 28.64
CA GLU A 22 6.05 -11.78 27.95
C GLU A 22 5.31 -10.95 26.89
N ALA A 23 4.33 -11.51 26.19
CA ALA A 23 3.41 -10.76 25.32
C ALA A 23 2.54 -9.74 26.07
N LYS A 24 2.53 -9.77 27.41
CA LYS A 24 1.76 -8.87 28.28
C LYS A 24 2.60 -7.76 28.94
N LYS A 25 3.91 -7.73 28.71
CA LYS A 25 4.85 -6.72 29.25
C LYS A 25 5.27 -5.66 28.22
N GLN A 26 4.40 -5.35 27.26
CA GLN A 26 4.57 -4.21 26.36
C GLN A 26 3.48 -3.17 26.67
N ASP A 27 3.56 -2.61 27.88
CA ASP A 27 2.76 -1.47 28.30
C ASP A 27 3.51 -0.18 27.94
N ASP A 28 3.00 0.49 26.91
CA ASP A 28 3.23 1.89 26.60
C ASP A 28 1.89 2.38 26.03
N SER A 29 1.06 2.95 26.91
CA SER A 29 -0.34 3.29 26.70
C SER A 29 -0.67 3.84 25.29
N VAL A 30 -1.10 2.94 24.40
CA VAL A 30 -1.60 3.32 23.08
C VAL A 30 -3.06 3.70 23.24
N ASP A 31 -3.41 4.93 22.85
CA ASP A 31 -4.78 5.43 22.87
C ASP A 31 -5.73 4.43 22.17
N PRO A 32 -6.72 3.85 22.89
CA PRO A 32 -7.71 2.95 22.32
C PRO A 32 -8.50 3.57 21.15
N ALA A 33 -8.65 4.90 21.10
CA ALA A 33 -9.32 5.59 20.00
C ALA A 33 -8.56 5.42 18.67
N LEU A 34 -7.22 5.36 18.69
CA LEU A 34 -6.42 5.10 17.49
C LEU A 34 -6.65 3.69 16.94
N TYR A 35 -6.81 2.69 17.81
CA TYR A 35 -7.15 1.33 17.39
C TYR A 35 -8.58 1.20 16.85
N ALA A 36 -9.50 2.05 17.28
CA ALA A 36 -10.84 2.15 16.69
C ALA A 36 -10.81 2.83 15.30
N GLN A 37 -9.86 3.74 15.05
CA GLN A 37 -9.77 4.52 13.81
C GLN A 37 -8.94 3.84 12.70
N TYR A 38 -7.87 3.11 13.04
CA TYR A 38 -6.93 2.55 12.06
C TYR A 38 -6.84 1.03 12.09
N PHE A 39 -7.09 0.40 10.95
CA PHE A 39 -6.93 -1.05 10.80
C PHE A 39 -5.46 -1.45 10.57
N SER A 40 -4.98 -2.40 11.39
CA SER A 40 -3.71 -3.11 11.22
C SER A 40 -3.91 -4.63 11.29
N PHE A 41 -3.25 -5.35 10.38
CA PHE A 41 -3.29 -6.81 10.31
C PHE A 41 -2.71 -7.47 11.55
N CYS A 42 -3.36 -8.53 12.02
CA CYS A 42 -2.94 -9.33 13.17
C CYS A 42 -2.13 -10.58 12.80
N THR A 43 -2.19 -11.05 11.55
CA THR A 43 -1.53 -12.28 11.10
C THR A 43 -1.06 -12.19 9.65
N MET A 44 0.00 -12.93 9.33
CA MET A 44 0.41 -13.27 7.95
C MET A 44 0.44 -14.78 7.73
N LYS A 45 0.66 -15.26 6.50
CA LYS A 45 0.89 -16.68 6.22
C LYS A 45 2.39 -17.01 6.28
N GLY A 46 2.77 -18.06 7.01
CA GLY A 46 4.11 -18.64 6.97
C GLY A 46 4.37 -19.45 5.68
N PRO A 47 5.59 -19.98 5.49
CA PRO A 47 5.94 -20.82 4.36
C PRO A 47 4.98 -22.01 4.19
N ASP A 48 4.64 -22.66 5.31
CA ASP A 48 3.75 -23.84 5.36
C ASP A 48 2.25 -23.45 5.36
N GLY A 49 1.91 -22.22 4.96
CA GLY A 49 0.54 -21.69 4.93
C GLY A 49 -0.07 -21.34 6.30
N GLN A 50 0.56 -21.76 7.40
CA GLN A 50 0.17 -21.50 8.79
C GLN A 50 0.05 -20.00 9.12
N LYS A 51 -0.89 -19.63 10.02
CA LYS A 51 -1.09 -18.23 10.44
C LYS A 51 -0.04 -17.83 11.50
N ILE A 52 0.79 -16.85 11.18
CA ILE A 52 1.80 -16.29 12.10
C ILE A 52 1.35 -14.92 12.58
N ALA A 53 1.33 -14.68 13.90
CA ALA A 53 0.88 -13.42 14.49
C ALA A 53 1.88 -12.27 14.29
N LEU A 54 1.43 -11.16 13.70
CA LEU A 54 2.26 -9.98 13.44
C LEU A 54 2.46 -9.15 14.73
N ARG A 55 3.72 -8.78 15.00
CA ARG A 55 4.13 -7.99 16.17
C ARG A 55 4.13 -6.49 15.85
N ASN A 56 4.32 -5.63 16.85
CA ASN A 56 4.48 -4.17 16.67
C ASN A 56 3.30 -3.51 15.89
N ARG A 57 2.06 -3.89 16.22
CA ARG A 57 0.84 -3.34 15.60
C ARG A 57 0.53 -1.92 16.06
N ASP A 58 0.96 -1.59 17.28
CA ASP A 58 1.00 -0.24 17.83
C ASP A 58 1.82 0.71 16.95
N LYS A 59 3.01 0.27 16.50
CA LYS A 59 3.89 1.05 15.62
C LYS A 59 3.23 1.29 14.25
N VAL A 60 2.53 0.30 13.71
CA VAL A 60 1.70 0.46 12.50
C VAL A 60 0.63 1.52 12.72
N VAL A 61 -0.19 1.40 13.78
CA VAL A 61 -1.29 2.32 14.06
C VAL A 61 -0.80 3.75 14.31
N LYS A 62 0.26 3.93 15.11
CA LYS A 62 0.93 5.22 15.32
C LYS A 62 1.43 5.82 14.00
N THR A 63 2.04 5.00 13.13
CA THR A 63 2.52 5.44 11.81
C THR A 63 1.36 5.80 10.86
N LEU A 64 0.27 5.02 10.82
CA LEU A 64 -0.93 5.35 10.04
C LEU A 64 -1.58 6.66 10.51
N HIS A 65 -1.65 6.88 11.83
CA HIS A 65 -2.11 8.14 12.39
C HIS A 65 -1.24 9.31 11.92
N ASP A 66 0.07 9.23 12.10
CA ASP A 66 1.02 10.27 11.69
C ASP A 66 1.00 10.56 10.19
N LEU A 67 0.88 9.53 9.36
CA LEU A 67 0.69 9.66 7.91
C LEU A 67 -0.63 10.37 7.58
N ASN A 68 -1.72 10.00 8.24
CA ASN A 68 -3.03 10.59 7.97
C ASN A 68 -3.12 12.06 8.43
N SER A 69 -2.74 12.33 9.68
CA SER A 69 -2.90 13.64 10.31
C SER A 69 -1.90 14.68 9.82
N LYS A 70 -0.61 14.29 9.68
CA LYS A 70 0.46 15.22 9.30
C LYS A 70 0.70 15.33 7.80
N VAL A 71 0.24 14.37 6.99
CA VAL A 71 0.55 14.33 5.54
C VAL A 71 -0.70 14.28 4.67
N ALA A 72 -1.54 13.25 4.82
CA ALA A 72 -2.69 13.06 3.95
C ALA A 72 -3.73 14.19 4.13
N THR A 73 -4.07 14.54 5.37
CA THR A 73 -5.09 15.56 5.67
C THR A 73 -4.74 16.96 5.14
N PRO A 74 -3.52 17.51 5.36
CA PRO A 74 -3.12 18.79 4.75
C PRO A 74 -3.21 18.80 3.22
N ILE A 75 -2.72 17.74 2.57
CA ILE A 75 -2.70 17.63 1.10
C ILE A 75 -4.13 17.49 0.56
N CYS A 76 -4.95 16.63 1.17
CA CYS A 76 -6.37 16.51 0.84
C CYS A 76 -7.11 17.84 0.97
N ARG A 77 -6.83 18.64 2.01
CA ARG A 77 -7.41 19.98 2.19
C ARG A 77 -6.98 20.94 1.07
N LYS A 78 -5.70 20.96 0.69
CA LYS A 78 -5.20 21.83 -0.39
C LYS A 78 -5.84 21.53 -1.75
N PHE A 79 -5.99 20.25 -2.08
CA PHE A 79 -6.41 19.80 -3.41
C PHE A 79 -7.88 19.36 -3.50
N GLY A 80 -8.68 19.55 -2.44
CA GLY A 80 -10.09 19.16 -2.40
C GLY A 80 -10.34 17.65 -2.45
N LEU A 81 -9.35 16.83 -2.10
CA LEU A 81 -9.43 15.37 -2.15
C LEU A 81 -10.09 14.82 -0.88
N ARG A 82 -10.79 13.69 -1.00
CA ARG A 82 -11.43 13.00 0.13
C ARG A 82 -11.30 11.49 -0.02
N PHE A 83 -11.08 10.81 1.09
CA PHE A 83 -11.20 9.36 1.21
C PHE A 83 -11.98 9.00 2.49
N SER A 84 -12.52 7.79 2.53
CA SER A 84 -13.32 7.26 3.64
C SER A 84 -12.46 6.54 4.68
N PHE A 85 -11.49 5.74 4.22
CA PHE A 85 -10.68 4.89 5.10
C PHE A 85 -9.18 4.93 4.76
N PHE A 86 -8.36 4.86 5.81
CA PHE A 86 -6.90 4.79 5.74
C PHE A 86 -6.42 3.62 6.61
N SER A 87 -5.65 2.69 6.04
CA SER A 87 -5.34 1.42 6.72
C SER A 87 -4.02 0.79 6.28
N GLU A 88 -3.55 -0.20 7.05
CA GLU A 88 -2.42 -1.04 6.64
C GLU A 88 -2.79 -1.87 5.41
N HIS A 89 -1.86 -2.02 4.48
CA HIS A 89 -1.90 -3.06 3.45
C HIS A 89 -0.99 -4.23 3.86
N HIS A 90 -1.41 -5.45 3.54
CA HIS A 90 -0.80 -6.66 4.07
C HIS A 90 0.69 -6.78 3.69
N CYS A 91 1.56 -7.22 4.61
CA CYS A 91 3.01 -7.31 4.36
C CYS A 91 3.39 -8.22 3.17
N GLN A 92 2.59 -9.25 2.90
CA GLN A 92 2.74 -10.15 1.74
C GLN A 92 2.06 -9.66 0.45
N ALA A 93 1.48 -8.46 0.43
CA ALA A 93 0.94 -7.88 -0.80
C ALA A 93 2.07 -7.46 -1.74
N LYS A 94 1.90 -7.68 -3.05
CA LYS A 94 2.90 -7.30 -4.07
C LYS A 94 3.06 -5.77 -4.16
N LYS A 95 1.94 -5.04 -4.24
CA LYS A 95 1.93 -3.57 -4.29
C LYS A 95 2.26 -2.97 -2.92
N ALA A 96 2.94 -1.82 -2.90
CA ALA A 96 3.25 -1.08 -1.69
C ALA A 96 2.08 -0.22 -1.21
N GLY A 97 1.24 0.27 -2.12
CA GLY A 97 -0.01 0.97 -1.85
C GLY A 97 -1.16 0.43 -2.71
N VAL A 98 -2.39 0.77 -2.33
CA VAL A 98 -3.56 0.67 -3.22
C VAL A 98 -4.68 1.62 -2.78
N THR A 99 -5.25 2.32 -3.77
CA THR A 99 -6.49 3.10 -3.66
C THR A 99 -7.62 2.33 -4.33
N VAL A 100 -8.69 2.08 -3.57
CA VAL A 100 -9.90 1.38 -4.05
C VAL A 100 -11.09 2.34 -3.94
N LYS A 101 -11.91 2.42 -5.00
CA LYS A 101 -13.16 3.18 -5.04
C LYS A 101 -14.32 2.20 -5.24
N GLU A 102 -15.01 1.86 -4.16
CA GLU A 102 -16.12 0.91 -4.18
C GLU A 102 -17.44 1.69 -4.35
N PRO A 103 -18.29 1.37 -5.34
CA PRO A 103 -19.58 2.04 -5.51
C PRO A 103 -20.53 1.69 -4.35
N MET A 104 -21.10 2.71 -3.70
CA MET A 104 -22.02 2.59 -2.58
C MET A 104 -23.32 3.33 -2.91
N ARG A 105 -24.42 2.58 -3.07
CA ARG A 105 -25.76 3.13 -3.29
C ARG A 105 -26.34 3.57 -1.95
N LEU A 106 -26.52 4.87 -1.77
CA LEU A 106 -27.13 5.45 -0.57
C LEU A 106 -28.58 5.81 -0.86
N ARG A 107 -29.54 5.16 -0.17
CA ARG A 107 -30.94 5.62 -0.18
C ARG A 107 -31.13 6.71 0.87
N LYS A 108 -31.69 7.84 0.47
CA LYS A 108 -32.06 8.95 1.36
C LYS A 108 -33.39 9.53 0.92
N LYS A 109 -34.11 10.20 1.82
CA LYS A 109 -35.29 10.98 1.44
C LYS A 109 -34.89 12.38 0.98
N ASN A 110 -35.54 12.90 -0.06
CA ASN A 110 -35.44 14.32 -0.44
C ASN A 110 -36.29 15.19 0.51
N ALA A 111 -36.35 16.51 0.25
CA ALA A 111 -37.15 17.43 1.05
C ALA A 111 -38.66 17.12 0.99
N ASP A 112 -39.10 16.54 -0.12
CA ASP A 112 -40.48 16.18 -0.44
C ASP A 112 -40.89 14.79 0.09
N GLY A 113 -39.94 14.07 0.73
CA GLY A 113 -40.16 12.77 1.37
C GLY A 113 -40.00 11.54 0.47
N GLU A 114 -39.70 11.74 -0.82
CA GLU A 114 -39.44 10.68 -1.80
C GLU A 114 -38.08 10.01 -1.57
N GLU A 115 -37.99 8.70 -1.78
CA GLU A 115 -36.71 7.99 -1.72
C GLU A 115 -35.90 8.18 -3.00
N ILE A 116 -34.71 8.79 -2.86
CA ILE A 116 -33.73 8.95 -3.94
C ILE A 116 -32.50 8.10 -3.66
N GLU A 117 -32.01 7.43 -4.70
CA GLU A 117 -30.79 6.62 -4.67
C GLU A 117 -29.58 7.45 -5.17
N GLU A 118 -28.67 7.78 -4.26
CA GLU A 118 -27.44 8.52 -4.56
C GLU A 118 -26.26 7.55 -4.68
N LEU A 119 -25.63 7.46 -5.85
CA LEU A 119 -24.40 6.70 -6.02
C LEU A 119 -23.20 7.47 -5.46
N ARG A 120 -22.71 7.02 -4.30
CA ARG A 120 -21.44 7.48 -3.71
C ARG A 120 -20.32 6.49 -4.00
N HIS A 121 -19.10 6.90 -3.74
CA HIS A 121 -17.94 6.02 -3.74
C HIS A 121 -17.35 5.97 -2.33
N LEU A 122 -17.23 4.75 -1.79
CA LEU A 122 -16.47 4.47 -0.59
C LEU A 122 -15.00 4.34 -1.00
N VAL A 123 -14.16 5.26 -0.56
CA VAL A 123 -12.77 5.34 -1.03
C VAL A 123 -11.81 4.93 0.06
N THR A 124 -11.03 3.89 -0.19
CA THR A 124 -10.08 3.34 0.79
C THR A 124 -8.66 3.42 0.24
N ILE A 125 -7.76 4.01 1.00
CA ILE A 125 -6.31 3.95 0.77
C ILE A 125 -5.70 2.94 1.75
N ARG A 126 -4.85 2.04 1.25
CA ARG A 126 -4.10 1.07 2.06
C ARG A 126 -2.61 1.16 1.77
N LEU A 127 -1.76 1.27 2.80
CA LEU A 127 -0.29 1.30 2.66
C LEU A 127 0.39 0.15 3.39
N ARG A 128 1.31 -0.53 2.71
CA ARG A 128 2.14 -1.59 3.26
C ARG A 128 3.30 -0.97 4.04
N LEU A 129 3.13 -0.81 5.35
CA LEU A 129 4.14 -0.18 6.22
C LEU A 129 5.28 -1.13 6.64
N ARG A 130 5.11 -2.44 6.48
CA ARG A 130 6.11 -3.47 6.79
C ARG A 130 6.88 -3.87 5.53
N VAL A 131 8.13 -4.27 5.71
CA VAL A 131 8.90 -4.89 4.62
C VAL A 131 8.24 -6.20 4.19
N HIS A 132 8.32 -6.53 2.89
CA HIS A 132 7.78 -7.79 2.37
C HIS A 132 8.65 -8.97 2.86
N PRO A 133 8.08 -10.13 3.25
CA PRO A 133 8.88 -11.23 3.85
C PRO A 133 10.01 -11.82 2.99
N THR A 134 10.02 -11.54 1.68
CA THR A 134 11.12 -11.91 0.76
C THR A 134 12.26 -10.88 0.71
N LYS A 135 12.17 -9.81 1.53
CA LYS A 135 13.12 -8.68 1.58
C LYS A 135 13.57 -8.32 3.00
N GLY A 136 12.90 -8.81 4.04
CA GLY A 136 13.22 -8.54 5.45
C GLY A 136 12.21 -9.18 6.42
N ASP A 137 12.39 -8.98 7.72
CA ASP A 137 11.54 -9.50 8.79
C ASP A 137 10.33 -8.56 9.03
N PRO A 138 9.09 -8.90 8.60
CA PRO A 138 7.93 -8.02 8.76
C PRO A 138 7.51 -7.79 10.22
N HIS A 139 8.09 -8.52 11.18
CA HIS A 139 7.86 -8.28 12.61
C HIS A 139 8.70 -7.11 13.14
N LYS A 140 9.83 -6.78 12.51
CA LYS A 140 10.80 -5.77 12.97
C LYS A 140 11.01 -4.65 11.96
N ASP A 141 11.01 -5.00 10.66
CA ASP A 141 11.43 -4.14 9.56
C ASP A 141 10.21 -3.46 8.93
N PHE A 142 10.31 -2.13 8.85
CA PHE A 142 9.29 -1.25 8.30
C PHE A 142 9.89 -0.50 7.13
N ILE A 143 9.08 -0.22 6.10
CA ILE A 143 9.56 0.52 4.94
C ILE A 143 10.00 1.93 5.33
N SER A 144 11.03 2.46 4.65
CA SER A 144 11.62 3.77 4.98
C SER A 144 10.57 4.90 4.96
N ARG A 145 10.81 5.99 5.71
CA ARG A 145 9.89 7.15 5.71
C ARG A 145 9.72 7.74 4.31
N GLY A 146 10.78 7.81 3.51
CA GLY A 146 10.71 8.28 2.13
C GLY A 146 9.85 7.38 1.24
N THR A 147 9.94 6.06 1.42
CA THR A 147 9.06 5.09 0.75
C THR A 147 7.60 5.25 1.17
N GLN A 148 7.32 5.44 2.47
CA GLN A 148 5.97 5.73 2.97
C GLN A 148 5.39 7.01 2.36
N MET A 149 6.21 8.07 2.23
CA MET A 149 5.82 9.31 1.56
C MET A 149 5.53 9.08 0.08
N ALA A 150 6.45 8.47 -0.66
CA ALA A 150 6.30 8.21 -2.09
C ALA A 150 4.97 7.51 -2.39
N VAL A 151 4.71 6.40 -1.67
CA VAL A 151 3.49 5.62 -1.84
C VAL A 151 2.25 6.41 -1.41
N LEU A 152 2.29 7.17 -0.30
CA LEU A 152 1.13 7.94 0.13
C LEU A 152 0.75 9.02 -0.89
N LEU A 153 1.73 9.79 -1.37
CA LEU A 153 1.50 10.86 -2.35
C LEU A 153 0.98 10.28 -3.68
N HIS A 154 1.48 9.12 -4.09
CA HIS A 154 0.97 8.34 -5.22
C HIS A 154 -0.51 7.96 -5.06
N GLU A 155 -0.88 7.35 -3.92
CA GLU A 155 -2.27 6.94 -3.66
C GLU A 155 -3.22 8.14 -3.52
N LEU A 156 -2.75 9.28 -3.00
CA LEU A 156 -3.54 10.52 -3.01
C LEU A 156 -3.83 11.02 -4.43
N CYS A 157 -2.88 10.88 -5.37
CA CYS A 157 -3.12 11.22 -6.78
C CYS A 157 -4.23 10.34 -7.39
N HIS A 158 -4.31 9.06 -7.00
CA HIS A 158 -5.39 8.15 -7.42
C HIS A 158 -6.80 8.58 -6.97
N LEU A 159 -6.93 9.44 -5.97
CA LEU A 159 -8.23 10.04 -5.61
C LEU A 159 -8.83 10.86 -6.77
N LYS A 160 -7.98 11.48 -7.60
CA LYS A 160 -8.38 12.26 -8.80
C LYS A 160 -8.20 11.48 -10.11
N HIS A 161 -7.08 10.77 -10.29
CA HIS A 161 -6.73 10.11 -11.55
C HIS A 161 -6.47 8.61 -11.35
N MET A 162 -7.39 7.73 -11.76
CA MET A 162 -7.21 6.27 -11.57
C MET A 162 -6.14 5.63 -12.48
N ASN A 163 -5.83 6.26 -13.62
CA ASN A 163 -4.87 5.76 -14.60
C ASN A 163 -3.61 6.65 -14.60
N HIS A 164 -2.43 6.03 -14.71
CA HIS A 164 -1.11 6.68 -14.81
C HIS A 164 -0.88 7.39 -16.15
N GLY A 165 -1.77 8.30 -16.54
CA GLY A 165 -1.66 9.15 -17.73
C GLY A 165 -1.05 10.53 -17.42
N LYS A 166 -0.96 11.41 -18.44
CA LYS A 166 -0.42 12.78 -18.28
C LYS A 166 -1.01 13.55 -17.09
N GLY A 167 -2.33 13.50 -16.92
CA GLY A 167 -3.01 14.18 -15.78
C GLY A 167 -2.61 13.62 -14.41
N PHE A 168 -2.35 12.31 -14.30
CA PHE A 168 -1.82 11.71 -13.06
C PHE A 168 -0.40 12.20 -12.79
N MET A 169 0.48 12.21 -13.80
CA MET A 169 1.86 12.65 -13.66
C MET A 169 1.95 14.11 -13.22
N LEU A 170 1.25 15.03 -13.92
CA LEU A 170 1.28 16.46 -13.60
C LEU A 170 0.67 16.75 -12.22
N PHE A 171 -0.42 16.08 -11.87
CA PHE A 171 -1.02 16.21 -10.54
C PHE A 171 -0.14 15.61 -9.43
N LEU A 172 0.62 14.53 -9.71
CA LEU A 172 1.60 13.98 -8.78
C LEU A 172 2.75 14.97 -8.53
N ARG A 173 3.24 15.65 -9.58
CA ARG A 173 4.23 16.74 -9.43
C ARG A 173 3.72 17.81 -8.47
N GLU A 174 2.50 18.30 -8.67
CA GLU A 174 1.87 19.31 -7.80
C GLU A 174 1.77 18.84 -6.33
N ILE A 175 1.37 17.59 -6.11
CA ILE A 175 1.28 17.00 -4.77
C ILE A 175 2.65 16.96 -4.07
N PHE A 176 3.70 16.52 -4.77
CA PHE A 176 5.07 16.50 -4.22
C PHE A 176 5.62 17.90 -3.97
N ALA A 177 5.44 18.83 -4.92
CA ALA A 177 5.85 20.22 -4.76
C ALA A 177 5.18 20.86 -3.54
N HIS A 178 3.88 20.61 -3.33
CA HIS A 178 3.20 21.10 -2.13
C HIS A 178 3.69 20.44 -0.84
N ALA A 179 3.96 19.12 -0.85
CA ALA A 179 4.53 18.42 0.31
C ALA A 179 5.94 18.94 0.68
N LYS A 180 6.73 19.35 -0.33
CA LYS A 180 8.02 20.04 -0.17
C LYS A 180 7.81 21.44 0.45
N THR A 181 6.87 22.24 -0.05
CA THR A 181 6.52 23.57 0.53
C THR A 181 6.08 23.47 1.99
N LEU A 182 5.38 22.41 2.38
CA LEU A 182 4.95 22.20 3.76
C LEU A 182 6.07 21.69 4.70
N GLY A 183 7.28 21.44 4.19
CA GLY A 183 8.38 20.84 4.97
C GLY A 183 8.16 19.38 5.37
N ILE A 184 7.14 18.72 4.83
CA ILE A 184 6.79 17.33 5.12
C ILE A 184 7.65 16.35 4.30
N PHE A 185 8.14 16.80 3.14
CA PHE A 185 8.94 16.03 2.21
C PHE A 185 10.24 16.76 1.85
N ASN A 186 11.40 16.22 2.27
CA ASN A 186 12.71 16.68 1.81
C ASN A 186 13.39 15.59 0.95
N PRO A 187 13.55 15.78 -0.37
CA PRO A 187 14.20 14.78 -1.23
C PRO A 187 15.68 14.55 -0.90
N ALA A 188 16.37 15.48 -0.24
CA ALA A 188 17.77 15.33 0.15
C ALA A 188 17.98 14.39 1.36
N GLU A 189 16.93 14.20 2.18
CA GLU A 189 16.98 13.38 3.40
C GLU A 189 16.25 12.02 3.25
N LEU A 190 15.32 11.92 2.29
CA LEU A 190 14.40 10.80 2.17
C LEU A 190 14.83 9.80 1.09
N SER A 191 15.20 8.58 1.52
CA SER A 191 15.41 7.45 0.62
C SER A 191 14.10 6.75 0.24
N ASN A 192 13.94 6.35 -1.03
CA ASN A 192 12.89 5.44 -1.47
C ASN A 192 13.51 4.12 -1.93
N GLU A 193 13.27 3.06 -1.15
CA GLU A 193 13.79 1.71 -1.40
C GLU A 193 12.89 0.89 -2.35
N ILE A 194 11.72 1.43 -2.70
CA ILE A 194 10.77 0.87 -3.65
C ILE A 194 10.47 1.92 -4.73
N PRO A 195 11.46 2.27 -5.57
CA PRO A 195 11.29 3.26 -6.62
C PRO A 195 10.20 2.83 -7.61
N SER A 196 9.46 3.81 -8.12
CA SER A 196 8.48 3.59 -9.19
C SER A 196 9.17 3.08 -10.46
N PRO A 197 8.55 2.14 -11.22
CA PRO A 197 9.08 1.73 -12.51
C PRO A 197 9.11 2.86 -13.56
N TRP A 198 8.34 3.93 -13.36
CA TRP A 198 8.23 5.02 -14.31
C TRP A 198 9.32 6.10 -14.10
N PRO A 199 10.13 6.44 -15.12
CA PRO A 199 11.19 7.45 -15.00
C PRO A 199 10.68 8.83 -14.56
N TRP A 200 9.52 9.26 -15.06
CA TRP A 200 8.90 10.54 -14.70
C TRP A 200 8.50 10.60 -13.22
N GLU A 201 8.07 9.49 -12.60
CA GLU A 201 7.75 9.46 -11.17
C GLU A 201 9.02 9.47 -10.31
N GLN A 202 10.08 8.79 -10.77
CA GLN A 202 11.38 8.88 -10.11
C GLN A 202 11.95 10.30 -10.14
N ALA A 203 11.78 11.04 -11.24
CA ALA A 203 12.15 12.45 -11.33
C ALA A 203 11.39 13.29 -10.30
N ILE A 204 10.04 13.18 -10.27
CA ILE A 204 9.18 13.87 -9.28
C ILE A 204 9.63 13.57 -7.85
N PHE A 205 9.92 12.32 -7.50
CA PHE A 205 10.40 11.97 -6.16
C PHE A 205 11.75 12.62 -5.84
N ARG A 206 12.73 12.54 -6.75
CA ARG A 206 14.10 13.04 -6.54
C ARG A 206 14.18 14.55 -6.43
N THR A 207 13.29 15.30 -7.10
CA THR A 207 13.28 16.77 -7.02
C THR A 207 12.27 17.30 -5.98
N GLY A 208 11.36 16.44 -5.51
CA GLY A 208 10.22 16.84 -4.68
C GLY A 208 9.20 17.66 -5.46
N GLY A 209 8.92 17.26 -6.71
CA GLY A 209 8.01 17.95 -7.63
C GLY A 209 8.60 19.17 -8.34
N ASP A 210 9.88 19.46 -8.12
CA ASP A 210 10.63 20.58 -8.68
C ASP A 210 11.27 20.17 -10.02
N VAL A 211 10.41 19.94 -11.01
CA VAL A 211 10.78 19.44 -12.35
C VAL A 211 9.83 20.04 -13.39
N GLU A 212 10.41 20.55 -14.48
CA GLU A 212 9.67 21.30 -15.48
C GLU A 212 8.66 20.44 -16.25
N GLU A 213 7.61 21.08 -16.76
CA GLU A 213 6.52 20.38 -17.42
C GLU A 213 6.98 19.71 -18.72
N GLU A 214 7.81 20.40 -19.48
CA GLU A 214 8.40 19.96 -20.74
C GLU A 214 9.28 18.72 -20.54
N GLU A 215 10.06 18.68 -19.45
CA GLU A 215 10.89 17.53 -19.11
C GLU A 215 10.02 16.33 -18.72
N LEU A 216 9.00 16.53 -17.87
CA LEU A 216 8.06 15.46 -17.51
C LEU A 216 7.29 14.92 -18.73
N LEU A 217 6.82 15.80 -19.61
CA LEU A 217 6.12 15.41 -20.84
C LEU A 217 7.03 14.61 -21.78
N ARG A 218 8.32 14.96 -21.86
CA ARG A 218 9.33 14.17 -22.60
C ARG A 218 9.52 12.78 -21.98
N LEU A 219 9.80 12.70 -20.67
CA LEU A 219 9.97 11.43 -19.95
C LEU A 219 8.73 10.52 -20.03
N PHE A 220 7.53 11.11 -20.05
CA PHE A 220 6.27 10.40 -20.24
C PHE A 220 6.11 9.85 -21.66
N ALA A 221 6.47 10.62 -22.68
CA ALA A 221 6.42 10.17 -24.07
C ALA A 221 7.40 9.02 -24.32
N GLU A 222 8.60 9.10 -23.74
CA GLU A 222 9.62 8.05 -23.79
C GLU A 222 9.16 6.74 -23.11
N ASP A 223 8.56 6.81 -21.91
CA ASP A 223 7.97 5.64 -21.24
C ASP A 223 6.85 4.99 -22.07
N VAL A 224 5.94 5.80 -22.62
CA VAL A 224 4.84 5.29 -23.46
C VAL A 224 5.36 4.63 -24.74
N ALA A 225 6.39 5.20 -25.37
CA ALA A 225 7.01 4.62 -26.56
C ALA A 225 7.72 3.29 -26.23
N ALA A 226 8.54 3.26 -25.16
CA ALA A 226 9.25 2.06 -24.71
C ALA A 226 8.28 0.92 -24.34
N ARG A 227 7.18 1.25 -23.66
CA ARG A 227 6.11 0.28 -23.34
C ARG A 227 5.45 -0.29 -24.60
N LYS A 228 5.05 0.55 -25.55
CA LYS A 228 4.46 0.10 -26.82
C LYS A 228 5.42 -0.80 -27.61
N ALA A 229 6.70 -0.44 -27.68
CA ALA A 229 7.71 -1.27 -28.33
C ALA A 229 7.86 -2.64 -27.64
N LYS A 230 7.85 -2.68 -26.30
CA LYS A 230 7.89 -3.93 -25.54
C LYS A 230 6.63 -4.79 -25.70
N GLU A 231 5.46 -4.17 -25.73
CA GLU A 231 4.17 -4.85 -25.97
C GLU A 231 4.13 -5.44 -27.40
N ALA A 232 4.59 -4.71 -28.41
CA ALA A 232 4.70 -5.20 -29.79
C ALA A 232 5.72 -6.34 -29.95
N ALA A 233 6.91 -6.22 -29.34
CA ALA A 233 7.92 -7.29 -29.34
C ALA A 233 7.41 -8.57 -28.66
N LYS A 234 6.68 -8.44 -27.55
CA LYS A 234 6.04 -9.58 -26.87
C LYS A 234 5.01 -10.25 -27.78
N ALA A 235 4.13 -9.49 -28.42
CA ALA A 235 3.13 -10.03 -29.34
C ALA A 235 3.76 -10.74 -30.56
N ALA A 236 4.86 -10.21 -31.10
CA ALA A 236 5.60 -10.86 -32.18
C ALA A 236 6.29 -12.17 -31.76
N THR A 237 6.65 -12.31 -30.47
CA THR A 237 7.26 -13.54 -29.94
C THR A 237 6.19 -14.59 -29.61
N GLU A 238 5.08 -14.19 -28.99
CA GLU A 238 3.96 -15.10 -28.66
C GLU A 238 3.14 -15.52 -29.89
N GLY A 239 3.18 -14.75 -30.98
CA GLY A 239 2.54 -15.10 -32.25
C GLY A 239 3.30 -16.12 -33.11
N ALA A 240 4.53 -16.50 -32.73
CA ALA A 240 5.36 -17.45 -33.47
C ALA A 240 5.22 -18.92 -33.01
N GLU A 241 4.53 -19.17 -31.88
CA GLU A 241 4.33 -20.52 -31.32
C GLU A 241 2.94 -21.12 -31.67
N GLN A 242 2.58 -21.11 -32.96
CA GLN A 242 1.57 -22.04 -33.50
C GLN A 242 2.22 -22.92 -34.57
N PRO A 243 2.59 -24.18 -34.25
CA PRO A 243 3.01 -25.14 -35.27
C PRO A 243 1.80 -25.60 -36.08
N GLU A 244 1.98 -25.69 -37.40
CA GLU A 244 1.06 -26.39 -38.30
C GLU A 244 0.83 -27.83 -37.81
N ALA A 245 -0.44 -28.21 -37.69
CA ALA A 245 -0.87 -29.59 -37.51
C ALA A 245 -2.16 -29.82 -38.31
N ALA A 246 -2.04 -29.76 -39.64
CA ALA A 246 -3.18 -29.86 -40.57
C ALA A 246 -2.84 -30.57 -41.89
N GLU A 247 -2.20 -31.75 -41.82
CA GLU A 247 -2.12 -32.81 -42.85
C GLU A 247 -1.48 -34.04 -42.17
N ALA A 248 -1.80 -35.32 -42.41
CA ALA A 248 -2.94 -36.00 -43.04
C ALA A 248 -3.09 -37.38 -42.32
N HIS A 249 -3.92 -38.39 -42.62
CA HIS A 249 -4.88 -38.75 -43.68
C HIS A 249 -5.98 -39.66 -43.04
N PRO A 250 -7.06 -40.08 -43.76
CA PRO A 250 -7.92 -41.20 -43.34
C PRO A 250 -7.28 -42.59 -43.53
#